data_AF-A0A523GCQ6-F1
#
_entry.id   AF-A0A523GCQ6-F1
#
_cell.length_a   1.000
_cell.length_b   1.000
_cell.length_c   1.000
_cell.angle_alpha   90.00
_cell.angle_beta   90.00
_cell.angle_gamma   90.00
#
_symmetry.space_group_name_H-M   'P 1'
#
loop_
_entity.id
_entity.type
_entity.pdbx_description
1 polymer ?
#
loop_
_entity_poly.entity_id
_entity_poly.type
_entity_poly.pdbx_seq_one_letter_code
_entity_poly.pdbx_strand_id
1 'polypeptide(L)'
;MSEKALYRNDLFRHLDGIAVAPVAFALKEKGVLDHILKKKEHQLKEIVRLFDCNEGYLNVGLRMLASQGWLEYKIDENENTITIAKNKRSEIALNLVQRYEDVVGFMKTSEEFHPRHFESEQFSLLNRVFNKYKNGDYEARSKDPLEHEIESQISKHIEGVLVGPITVFLGMDGMFHKYFMEASFSADEFHEDPVNFSKILDFFCYLGWFSKKNEHYRFTDKGLFFARRSSAYGVTVSYIPTFRRVDELMFGNALIFKSSIPTAHEIHVDREMNVWGSGGAHSAYFKKIDEIIISLFNKPIEEQPKGILDMGCGNGAFLIHLFEVIERRTIRGAILDEYPLFLVGVDYNRAALKVTRGNLVKADIWAKVIWGDIGNPHQLEQDIQNSYDINLCDLLNVRTFLDHNRPWESPKNVDLNAVSFSTGAFASRGIRLANREVEQNLKEHFENWKPYIHKFGLMLIELHT
;
A
#
# COMPACT_ATOMS: atom_id res chain seq x y z
N MET A 1 -23.19 15.55 -5.53
CA MET A 1 -21.97 15.14 -4.81
C MET A 1 -21.08 16.38 -4.70
N SER A 2 -20.38 16.64 -3.58
CA SER A 2 -19.49 17.80 -3.50
C SER A 2 -18.28 17.61 -4.43
N GLU A 3 -17.70 18.70 -4.93
CA GLU A 3 -16.54 18.65 -5.83
C GLU A 3 -15.37 17.83 -5.24
N LYS A 4 -15.09 18.02 -3.93
CA LYS A 4 -14.09 17.23 -3.20
C LYS A 4 -14.40 15.73 -3.15
N ALA A 5 -15.66 15.33 -3.19
CA ALA A 5 -16.04 13.92 -3.22
C ALA A 5 -15.81 13.33 -4.62
N LEU A 6 -16.03 14.10 -5.68
CA LEU A 6 -15.68 13.69 -7.05
C LEU A 6 -14.16 13.52 -7.21
N TYR A 7 -13.35 14.47 -6.74
CA TYR A 7 -11.88 14.34 -6.82
C TYR A 7 -11.34 13.17 -6.00
N ARG A 8 -11.98 12.84 -4.88
CA ARG A 8 -11.62 11.66 -4.10
C ARG A 8 -11.99 10.37 -4.81
N ASN A 9 -13.13 10.35 -5.50
CA ASN A 9 -13.55 9.22 -6.32
C ASN A 9 -12.59 9.01 -7.51
N ASP A 10 -12.15 10.08 -8.17
CA ASP A 10 -11.09 10.02 -9.19
C ASP A 10 -9.79 9.47 -8.60
N LEU A 11 -9.35 9.97 -7.44
CA LEU A 11 -8.15 9.47 -6.75
C LEU A 11 -8.22 7.95 -6.52
N PHE A 12 -9.35 7.42 -6.03
CA PHE A 12 -9.48 5.97 -5.82
C PHE A 12 -9.43 5.20 -7.14
N ARG A 13 -10.09 5.67 -8.20
CA ARG A 13 -9.99 5.04 -9.53
C ARG A 13 -8.58 5.11 -10.10
N HIS A 14 -7.83 6.16 -9.79
CA HIS A 14 -6.44 6.23 -10.21
C HIS A 14 -5.60 5.14 -9.53
N LEU A 15 -5.78 4.94 -8.22
CA LEU A 15 -5.11 3.89 -7.47
C LEU A 15 -5.49 2.50 -7.99
N ASP A 16 -6.79 2.28 -8.24
CA ASP A 16 -7.29 1.05 -8.84
C ASP A 16 -6.62 0.79 -10.19
N GLY A 17 -6.53 1.80 -11.05
CA GLY A 17 -5.93 1.66 -12.38
C GLY A 17 -4.48 1.20 -12.37
N ILE A 18 -3.67 1.67 -11.42
CA ILE A 18 -2.26 1.28 -11.28
C ILE A 18 -2.13 -0.24 -11.07
N ALA A 19 -3.05 -0.86 -10.33
CA ALA A 19 -3.03 -2.30 -10.07
C ALA A 19 -3.84 -3.10 -11.12
N VAL A 20 -5.04 -2.64 -11.45
CA VAL A 20 -6.00 -3.33 -12.31
C VAL A 20 -5.52 -3.42 -13.76
N ALA A 21 -4.97 -2.33 -14.31
CA ALA A 21 -4.57 -2.29 -15.72
C ALA A 21 -3.57 -3.41 -16.09
N PRO A 22 -2.41 -3.56 -15.40
CA PRO A 22 -1.45 -4.62 -15.73
C PRO A 22 -2.00 -6.02 -15.45
N VAL A 23 -2.79 -6.21 -14.38
CA VAL A 23 -3.41 -7.51 -14.04
C VAL A 23 -4.42 -7.93 -15.11
N ALA A 24 -5.36 -7.04 -15.45
CA ALA A 24 -6.40 -7.32 -16.44
C ALA A 24 -5.77 -7.58 -17.81
N PHE A 25 -4.78 -6.78 -18.21
CA PHE A 25 -4.10 -6.93 -19.49
C PHE A 25 -3.34 -8.27 -19.57
N ALA A 26 -2.61 -8.66 -18.53
CA ALA A 26 -1.94 -9.97 -18.49
C ALA A 26 -2.92 -11.15 -18.62
N LEU A 27 -4.09 -11.06 -17.98
CA LEU A 27 -5.17 -12.06 -18.13
C LEU A 27 -5.73 -12.09 -19.56
N LYS A 28 -5.83 -10.92 -20.23
CA LYS A 28 -6.27 -10.82 -21.62
C LYS A 28 -5.26 -11.44 -22.57
N GLU A 29 -3.98 -11.08 -22.46
CA GLU A 29 -2.91 -11.58 -23.33
C GLU A 29 -2.79 -13.12 -23.26
N LYS A 30 -3.01 -13.71 -22.09
CA LYS A 30 -3.02 -15.17 -21.93
C LYS A 30 -4.33 -15.84 -22.37
N GLY A 31 -5.36 -15.10 -22.75
CA GLY A 31 -6.65 -15.63 -23.20
C GLY A 31 -7.58 -16.09 -22.06
N VAL A 32 -7.26 -15.78 -20.81
CA VAL A 32 -8.08 -16.16 -19.64
C VAL A 32 -9.43 -15.45 -19.69
N LEU A 33 -9.44 -14.16 -20.02
CA LEU A 33 -10.68 -13.37 -20.09
C LEU A 33 -11.62 -13.89 -21.18
N ASP A 34 -11.07 -14.24 -22.35
CA ASP A 34 -11.85 -14.81 -23.46
C ASP A 34 -12.43 -16.18 -23.10
N HIS A 35 -11.71 -16.97 -22.29
CA HIS A 35 -12.23 -18.23 -21.77
C HIS A 35 -13.39 -18.01 -20.79
N ILE A 36 -13.27 -17.06 -19.86
CA ILE A 36 -14.33 -16.74 -18.89
C ILE A 36 -15.65 -16.34 -19.58
N LEU A 37 -15.58 -15.68 -20.74
CA LEU A 37 -16.78 -15.27 -21.48
C LEU A 37 -17.55 -16.45 -22.11
N LYS A 38 -16.90 -17.61 -22.33
CA LYS A 38 -17.48 -18.76 -23.05
C LYS A 38 -18.60 -19.45 -22.27
N LYS A 39 -18.53 -19.51 -20.94
CA LYS A 39 -19.55 -20.13 -20.09
C LYS A 39 -20.12 -19.12 -19.10
N LYS A 40 -21.15 -19.52 -18.35
CA LYS A 40 -21.73 -18.68 -17.31
C LYS A 40 -20.82 -18.58 -16.09
N GLU A 41 -20.19 -19.70 -15.73
CA GLU A 41 -19.34 -19.83 -14.56
C GLU A 41 -18.22 -20.84 -14.80
N HIS A 42 -17.13 -20.66 -14.06
CA HIS A 42 -15.92 -21.49 -14.09
C HIS A 42 -15.42 -21.69 -12.67
N GLN A 43 -14.91 -22.88 -12.38
CA GLN A 43 -14.14 -23.12 -11.16
C GLN A 43 -12.73 -22.57 -11.34
N LEU A 44 -12.16 -21.90 -10.32
CA LEU A 44 -10.79 -21.38 -10.38
C LEU A 44 -9.79 -22.48 -10.78
N LYS A 45 -9.94 -23.68 -10.20
CA LYS A 45 -9.11 -24.86 -10.51
C LYS A 45 -9.18 -25.29 -11.99
N GLU A 46 -10.30 -25.08 -12.67
CA GLU A 46 -10.43 -25.33 -14.12
C GLU A 46 -9.55 -24.36 -14.91
N ILE A 47 -9.61 -23.07 -14.58
CA ILE A 47 -8.82 -22.03 -15.23
C ILE A 47 -7.33 -22.27 -14.99
N VAL A 48 -6.93 -22.56 -13.74
CA VAL A 48 -5.54 -22.87 -13.38
C VAL A 48 -4.97 -24.01 -14.23
N ARG A 49 -5.71 -25.12 -14.37
CA ARG A 49 -5.25 -26.29 -15.16
C ARG A 49 -5.16 -25.99 -16.65
N LEU A 50 -6.06 -25.17 -17.18
CA LEU A 50 -6.11 -24.87 -18.61
C LEU A 50 -4.96 -23.94 -19.05
N PHE A 51 -4.59 -22.99 -18.18
CA PHE A 51 -3.62 -21.94 -18.50
C PHE A 51 -2.28 -22.09 -17.77
N ASP A 52 -2.09 -23.18 -17.02
CA ASP A 52 -0.90 -23.46 -16.22
C ASP A 52 -0.51 -22.29 -15.29
N CYS A 53 -1.47 -21.85 -14.49
CA CYS A 53 -1.31 -20.67 -13.64
C CYS A 53 -0.81 -20.98 -12.23
N ASN A 54 -0.19 -20.00 -11.60
CA ASN A 54 -0.01 -19.96 -10.15
C ASN A 54 -1.36 -19.63 -9.47
N GLU A 55 -2.04 -20.65 -8.91
CA GLU A 55 -3.41 -20.55 -8.37
C GLU A 55 -3.62 -19.36 -7.42
N GLY A 56 -2.66 -19.11 -6.52
CA GLY A 56 -2.75 -18.02 -5.55
C GLY A 56 -2.77 -16.64 -6.20
N TYR A 57 -1.86 -16.39 -7.15
CA TYR A 57 -1.79 -15.09 -7.83
C TYR A 57 -2.93 -14.90 -8.81
N LEU A 58 -3.35 -15.96 -9.52
CA LEU A 58 -4.55 -15.93 -10.35
C LEU A 58 -5.79 -15.60 -9.52
N ASN A 59 -5.92 -16.20 -8.33
CA ASN A 59 -7.02 -15.93 -7.41
C ASN A 59 -7.11 -14.43 -7.05
N VAL A 60 -5.99 -13.83 -6.66
CA VAL A 60 -5.90 -12.39 -6.34
C VAL A 60 -6.28 -11.54 -7.55
N GLY A 61 -5.77 -11.87 -8.75
CA GLY A 61 -6.08 -11.14 -9.97
C GLY A 61 -7.57 -11.19 -10.34
N LEU A 62 -8.22 -12.36 -10.25
CA LEU A 62 -9.64 -12.52 -10.54
C LEU A 62 -10.53 -11.88 -9.47
N ARG A 63 -10.14 -11.94 -8.19
CA ARG A 63 -10.81 -11.21 -7.11
C ARG A 63 -10.76 -9.70 -7.35
N MET A 64 -9.63 -9.17 -7.83
CA MET A 64 -9.48 -7.76 -8.18
C MET A 64 -10.47 -7.34 -9.27
N LEU A 65 -10.63 -8.14 -10.34
CA LEU A 65 -11.63 -7.85 -11.38
C LEU A 65 -13.08 -7.93 -10.86
N ALA A 66 -13.35 -8.83 -9.92
CA ALA A 66 -14.64 -8.89 -9.24
C ALA A 66 -14.91 -7.66 -8.37
N SER A 67 -13.90 -7.13 -7.67
CA SER A 67 -14.00 -5.89 -6.90
C SER A 67 -14.25 -4.67 -7.79
N GLN A 68 -13.83 -4.70 -9.06
CA GLN A 68 -14.19 -3.70 -10.07
C GLN A 68 -15.62 -3.86 -10.61
N GLY A 69 -16.35 -4.90 -10.17
CA GLY A 69 -17.71 -5.24 -10.59
C GLY A 69 -17.78 -5.97 -11.93
N TRP A 70 -16.64 -6.37 -12.51
CA TRP A 70 -16.59 -6.99 -13.84
C TRP A 70 -16.87 -8.49 -13.80
N LEU A 71 -16.75 -9.13 -12.64
CA LEU A 71 -17.01 -10.55 -12.42
C LEU A 71 -17.75 -10.76 -11.10
N GLU A 72 -18.47 -11.87 -10.99
CA GLU A 72 -18.90 -12.40 -9.70
C GLU A 72 -17.84 -13.37 -9.18
N TYR A 73 -17.51 -13.24 -7.90
CA TYR A 73 -16.53 -14.08 -7.21
C TYR A 73 -17.19 -14.70 -5.98
N LYS A 74 -17.26 -16.04 -5.94
CA LYS A 74 -17.91 -16.78 -4.87
C LYS A 74 -16.93 -17.78 -4.26
N ILE A 75 -16.84 -17.77 -2.93
CA ILE A 75 -16.08 -18.75 -2.16
C ILE A 75 -17.06 -19.76 -1.58
N ASP A 76 -16.78 -21.04 -1.77
CA ASP A 76 -17.39 -22.12 -0.99
C ASP A 76 -16.36 -22.58 0.04
N GLU A 77 -16.59 -22.23 1.30
CA GLU A 77 -15.68 -22.53 2.41
C GLU A 77 -15.73 -24.01 2.83
N ASN A 78 -16.84 -24.72 2.57
CA ASN A 78 -16.96 -26.14 2.90
C ASN A 78 -16.08 -26.98 1.95
N GLU A 79 -16.18 -26.69 0.66
CA GLU A 79 -15.40 -27.38 -0.38
C GLU A 79 -14.03 -26.73 -0.63
N ASN A 80 -13.77 -25.57 -0.01
CA ASN A 80 -12.61 -24.71 -0.27
C ASN A 80 -12.41 -24.48 -1.78
N THR A 81 -13.49 -24.11 -2.47
CA THR A 81 -13.51 -23.84 -3.91
C THR A 81 -13.90 -22.41 -4.21
N ILE A 82 -13.50 -21.94 -5.40
CA ILE A 82 -13.75 -20.58 -5.84
C ILE A 82 -14.40 -20.65 -7.21
N THR A 83 -15.58 -20.05 -7.31
CA THR A 83 -16.34 -19.95 -8.56
C THR A 83 -16.28 -18.52 -9.07
N ILE A 84 -15.91 -18.39 -10.34
CA ILE A 84 -15.89 -17.14 -11.09
C ILE A 84 -17.04 -17.17 -12.08
N ALA A 85 -17.91 -16.18 -12.05
CA ALA A 85 -19.05 -16.11 -12.97
C ALA A 85 -19.14 -14.76 -13.67
N LYS A 86 -19.65 -14.78 -14.91
CA LYS A 86 -19.93 -13.56 -15.64
C LYS A 86 -21.24 -12.92 -15.16
N ASN A 87 -21.27 -11.59 -15.20
CA ASN A 87 -22.45 -10.77 -14.94
C ASN A 87 -22.71 -9.85 -16.15
N LYS A 88 -23.68 -8.93 -16.00
CA LYS A 88 -24.07 -7.99 -17.06
C LYS A 88 -22.95 -7.03 -17.51
N ARG A 89 -21.88 -6.86 -16.71
CA ARG A 89 -20.74 -6.00 -17.01
C ARG A 89 -19.59 -6.73 -17.68
N SER A 90 -19.50 -8.05 -17.52
CA SER A 90 -18.32 -8.82 -17.90
C SER A 90 -17.97 -8.69 -19.38
N GLU A 91 -18.93 -8.89 -20.28
CA GLU A 91 -18.64 -8.84 -21.73
C GLU A 91 -18.11 -7.48 -22.16
N ILE A 92 -18.72 -6.39 -21.67
CA ILE A 92 -18.29 -5.02 -21.96
C ILE A 92 -16.89 -4.77 -21.40
N ALA A 93 -16.71 -4.99 -20.08
CA ALA A 93 -15.46 -4.66 -19.40
C ALA A 93 -14.28 -5.48 -19.93
N LEU A 94 -14.45 -6.79 -20.10
CA LEU A 94 -13.36 -7.68 -20.54
C LEU A 94 -12.97 -7.43 -22.00
N ASN A 95 -13.89 -6.99 -22.86
CA ASN A 95 -13.56 -6.57 -24.23
C ASN A 95 -12.82 -5.23 -24.28
N LEU A 96 -13.07 -4.33 -23.33
CA LEU A 96 -12.40 -3.04 -23.23
C LEU A 96 -11.01 -3.11 -22.58
N VAL A 97 -10.60 -4.25 -22.01
CA VAL A 97 -9.27 -4.42 -21.37
C VAL A 97 -8.11 -4.10 -22.34
N GLN A 98 -8.28 -4.31 -23.64
CA GLN A 98 -7.25 -3.95 -24.64
C GLN A 98 -6.87 -2.45 -24.57
N ARG A 99 -7.76 -1.57 -24.08
CA ARG A 99 -7.46 -0.14 -23.92
C ARG A 99 -6.32 0.14 -22.94
N TYR A 100 -5.97 -0.82 -22.08
CA TYR A 100 -4.81 -0.70 -21.18
C TYR A 100 -3.46 -0.92 -21.87
N GLU A 101 -3.43 -1.43 -23.12
CA GLU A 101 -2.19 -1.81 -23.81
C GLU A 101 -1.12 -0.71 -23.79
N ASP A 102 -1.49 0.53 -24.13
CA ASP A 102 -0.55 1.65 -24.19
C ASP A 102 0.07 1.97 -22.82
N VAL A 103 -0.73 1.97 -21.75
CA VAL A 103 -0.25 2.30 -20.39
C VAL A 103 0.48 1.14 -19.72
N VAL A 104 0.07 -0.11 -20.00
CA VAL A 104 0.78 -1.30 -19.51
C VAL A 104 2.11 -1.47 -20.25
N GLY A 105 2.15 -1.20 -21.55
CA GLY A 105 3.39 -1.12 -22.32
C GLY A 105 4.35 -0.10 -21.75
N PHE A 106 3.87 1.12 -21.47
CA PHE A 106 4.67 2.16 -20.79
C PHE A 106 5.14 1.71 -19.40
N MET A 107 4.27 1.04 -18.62
CA MET A 107 4.66 0.51 -17.32
C MET A 107 5.78 -0.52 -17.46
N LYS A 108 5.73 -1.45 -18.43
CA LYS A 108 6.77 -2.48 -18.63
C LYS A 108 8.12 -1.88 -19.07
N THR A 109 8.12 -0.84 -19.93
CA THR A 109 9.36 -0.24 -20.45
C THR A 109 9.98 0.81 -19.51
N SER A 110 9.31 1.19 -18.44
CA SER A 110 9.77 2.24 -17.51
C SER A 110 10.62 1.69 -16.35
N GLU A 111 11.22 0.50 -16.47
CA GLU A 111 12.02 -0.13 -15.40
C GLU A 111 13.13 0.81 -14.88
N GLU A 112 13.70 1.61 -15.77
CA GLU A 112 14.73 2.62 -15.49
C GLU A 112 14.16 4.05 -15.41
N PHE A 113 12.84 4.22 -15.32
CA PHE A 113 12.22 5.54 -15.19
C PHE A 113 12.51 6.12 -13.81
N HIS A 114 13.67 6.75 -13.70
CA HIS A 114 13.95 7.71 -12.66
C HIS A 114 13.46 9.07 -13.17
N PRO A 115 12.52 9.75 -12.51
CA PRO A 115 11.90 10.93 -13.14
C PRO A 115 12.83 12.15 -13.18
N ARG A 116 14.03 12.07 -12.59
CA ARG A 116 15.16 13.00 -12.81
C ARG A 116 15.99 12.73 -14.07
N HIS A 117 15.82 11.56 -14.69
CA HIS A 117 16.52 11.15 -15.90
C HIS A 117 15.51 10.61 -16.91
N PHE A 118 14.93 11.52 -17.69
CA PHE A 118 14.11 11.14 -18.84
C PHE A 118 15.01 10.57 -19.93
N GLU A 119 15.07 9.25 -20.04
CA GLU A 119 15.52 8.65 -21.28
C GLU A 119 14.58 9.08 -22.41
N SER A 120 15.15 9.55 -23.51
CA SER A 120 14.40 10.16 -24.62
C SER A 120 13.32 9.24 -25.18
N GLU A 121 13.58 7.94 -25.24
CA GLU A 121 12.64 6.92 -25.73
C GLU A 121 11.43 6.73 -24.80
N GLN A 122 11.66 6.62 -23.49
CA GLN A 122 10.59 6.45 -22.50
C GLN A 122 9.65 7.66 -22.47
N PHE A 123 10.23 8.86 -22.57
CA PHE A 123 9.46 10.09 -22.61
C PHE A 123 8.66 10.22 -23.93
N SER A 124 9.23 9.82 -25.06
CA SER A 124 8.50 9.75 -26.33
C SER A 124 7.27 8.83 -26.25
N LEU A 125 7.39 7.69 -25.58
CA LEU A 125 6.27 6.78 -25.33
C LEU A 125 5.20 7.44 -24.45
N LEU A 126 5.59 8.03 -23.32
CA LEU A 126 4.67 8.74 -22.42
C LEU A 126 3.90 9.87 -23.16
N ASN A 127 4.62 10.69 -23.92
CA ASN A 127 4.02 11.80 -24.67
C ASN A 127 3.05 11.30 -25.77
N ARG A 128 3.32 10.14 -26.38
CA ARG A 128 2.38 9.50 -27.31
C ARG A 128 1.08 9.14 -26.60
N VAL A 129 1.15 8.55 -25.41
CA VAL A 129 -0.05 8.20 -24.62
C VAL A 129 -0.79 9.45 -24.13
N PHE A 130 -0.08 10.51 -23.72
CA PHE A 130 -0.69 11.81 -23.39
C PHE A 130 -1.48 12.40 -24.57
N ASN A 131 -0.93 12.33 -25.78
CA ASN A 131 -1.61 12.84 -26.97
C ASN A 131 -2.86 12.02 -27.29
N LYS A 132 -2.80 10.67 -27.21
CA LYS A 132 -3.99 9.81 -27.33
C LYS A 132 -5.07 10.18 -26.30
N TYR A 133 -4.67 10.42 -25.05
CA TYR A 133 -5.59 10.83 -23.98
C TYR A 133 -6.24 12.18 -24.29
N LYS A 134 -5.46 13.19 -24.66
CA LYS A 134 -5.98 14.53 -25.02
C LYS A 134 -6.87 14.53 -26.26
N ASN A 135 -6.63 13.61 -27.20
CA ASN A 135 -7.44 13.43 -28.40
C ASN A 135 -8.74 12.64 -28.14
N GLY A 136 -8.95 12.20 -26.91
CA GLY A 136 -10.16 11.51 -26.48
C GLY A 136 -10.19 10.01 -26.80
N ASP A 137 -9.06 9.38 -27.12
CA ASP A 137 -9.01 7.94 -27.49
C ASP A 137 -9.45 7.04 -26.31
N TYR A 138 -9.27 7.53 -25.08
CA TYR A 138 -9.67 6.83 -23.86
C TYR A 138 -10.99 7.34 -23.28
N GLU A 139 -11.69 8.28 -23.92
CA GLU A 139 -12.95 8.81 -23.42
C GLU A 139 -14.07 7.77 -23.45
N ALA A 140 -15.05 7.96 -22.57
CA ALA A 140 -16.32 7.24 -22.62
C ALA A 140 -17.23 7.87 -23.66
N ARG A 141 -17.67 7.08 -24.64
CA ARG A 141 -18.43 7.53 -25.82
C ARG A 141 -19.77 6.82 -25.99
N SER A 142 -19.97 5.69 -25.32
CA SER A 142 -21.23 4.97 -25.42
C SER A 142 -22.38 5.82 -24.87
N LYS A 143 -23.54 5.67 -25.52
CA LYS A 143 -24.82 6.24 -25.08
C LYS A 143 -25.55 5.31 -24.11
N ASP A 144 -25.19 4.03 -24.07
CA ASP A 144 -25.72 3.11 -23.09
C ASP A 144 -25.13 3.46 -21.70
N PRO A 145 -25.95 3.68 -20.67
CA PRO A 145 -25.45 4.10 -19.36
C PRO A 145 -24.48 3.11 -18.71
N LEU A 146 -24.67 1.80 -18.91
CA LEU A 146 -23.82 0.78 -18.30
C LEU A 146 -22.46 0.71 -18.99
N GLU A 147 -22.45 0.74 -20.32
CA GLU A 147 -21.22 0.79 -21.10
C GLU A 147 -20.45 2.07 -20.85
N HIS A 148 -21.13 3.22 -20.82
CA HIS A 148 -20.51 4.51 -20.51
C HIS A 148 -19.84 4.53 -19.13
N GLU A 149 -20.47 3.94 -18.12
CA GLU A 149 -19.90 3.81 -16.77
C GLU A 149 -18.59 2.99 -16.79
N ILE A 150 -18.57 1.86 -17.50
CA ILE A 150 -17.39 0.99 -17.61
C ILE A 150 -16.28 1.67 -18.42
N GLU A 151 -16.63 2.33 -19.53
CA GLU A 151 -15.66 3.10 -20.30
C GLU A 151 -15.06 4.23 -19.46
N SER A 152 -15.87 4.92 -18.66
CA SER A 152 -15.42 5.99 -17.76
C SER A 152 -14.51 5.45 -16.65
N GLN A 153 -14.83 4.28 -16.08
CA GLN A 153 -13.99 3.59 -15.12
C GLN A 153 -12.61 3.26 -15.72
N ILE A 154 -12.58 2.64 -16.90
CA ILE A 154 -11.33 2.29 -17.61
C ILE A 154 -10.53 3.55 -17.99
N SER A 155 -11.20 4.60 -18.43
CA SER A 155 -10.59 5.90 -18.73
C SER A 155 -9.85 6.48 -17.51
N LYS A 156 -10.48 6.43 -16.33
CA LYS A 156 -9.87 6.88 -15.08
C LYS A 156 -8.77 5.97 -14.57
N HIS A 157 -8.85 4.67 -14.83
CA HIS A 157 -7.74 3.77 -14.56
C HIS A 157 -6.51 4.15 -15.38
N ILE A 158 -6.69 4.45 -16.68
CA ILE A 158 -5.63 4.92 -17.58
C ILE A 158 -5.08 6.27 -17.11
N GLU A 159 -5.93 7.24 -16.73
CA GLU A 159 -5.51 8.52 -16.13
C GLU A 159 -4.62 8.28 -14.90
N GLY A 160 -4.99 7.31 -14.06
CA GLY A 160 -4.24 6.94 -12.87
C GLY A 160 -2.84 6.42 -13.12
N VAL A 161 -2.67 5.52 -14.10
CA VAL A 161 -1.35 5.00 -14.48
C VAL A 161 -0.44 6.13 -14.98
N LEU A 162 -1.02 7.13 -15.66
CA LEU A 162 -0.29 8.28 -16.20
C LEU A 162 0.09 9.29 -15.12
N VAL A 163 -0.83 9.64 -14.22
CA VAL A 163 -0.62 10.72 -13.24
C VAL A 163 -0.04 10.26 -11.92
N GLY A 164 -0.28 9.02 -11.50
CA GLY A 164 0.12 8.49 -10.19
C GLY A 164 1.64 8.56 -9.97
N PRO A 165 2.45 7.91 -10.83
CA PRO A 165 3.91 7.92 -10.69
C PRO A 165 4.50 9.33 -10.70
N ILE A 166 4.02 10.18 -11.60
CA ILE A 166 4.47 11.58 -11.72
C ILE A 166 4.10 12.36 -10.46
N THR A 167 2.88 12.19 -9.93
CA THR A 167 2.43 12.88 -8.73
C THR A 167 3.27 12.49 -7.51
N VAL A 168 3.60 11.20 -7.36
CA VAL A 168 4.47 10.75 -6.26
C VAL A 168 5.86 11.34 -6.38
N PHE A 169 6.43 11.31 -7.57
CA PHE A 169 7.74 11.92 -7.83
C PHE A 169 7.78 13.41 -7.47
N LEU A 170 6.84 14.19 -7.99
CA LEU A 170 6.76 15.62 -7.68
C LEU A 170 6.58 15.89 -6.18
N GLY A 171 5.87 15.01 -5.48
CA GLY A 171 5.71 15.06 -4.03
C GLY A 171 7.01 14.77 -3.27
N MET A 172 7.75 13.73 -3.66
CA MET A 172 9.02 13.34 -3.05
C MET A 172 10.12 14.39 -3.27
N ASP A 173 10.16 15.00 -4.46
CA ASP A 173 11.12 16.08 -4.80
C ASP A 173 10.73 17.45 -4.21
N GLY A 174 9.66 17.51 -3.41
CA GLY A 174 9.29 18.69 -2.63
C GLY A 174 8.54 19.77 -3.40
N MET A 175 8.09 19.51 -4.63
CA MET A 175 7.31 20.45 -5.45
C MET A 175 6.02 20.89 -4.75
N PHE A 176 5.45 20.00 -3.94
CA PHE A 176 4.20 20.25 -3.22
C PHE A 176 4.41 20.86 -1.83
N HIS A 177 5.60 21.42 -1.56
CA HIS A 177 5.83 22.20 -0.35
C HIS A 177 4.98 23.49 -0.38
N LYS A 178 4.52 23.93 0.80
CA LYS A 178 3.48 24.98 0.96
C LYS A 178 3.79 26.27 0.18
N TYR A 179 5.05 26.70 0.15
CA TYR A 179 5.48 27.91 -0.56
C TYR A 179 5.36 27.79 -2.08
N PHE A 180 5.70 26.62 -2.66
CA PHE A 180 5.61 26.39 -4.10
C PHE A 180 4.16 26.25 -4.59
N MET A 181 3.27 25.73 -3.74
CA MET A 181 1.85 25.59 -4.09
C MET A 181 1.12 26.94 -4.24
N GLU A 182 1.66 28.03 -3.67
CA GLU A 182 1.03 29.37 -3.71
C GLU A 182 1.58 30.25 -4.84
N ALA A 183 2.76 29.94 -5.38
CA ALA A 183 3.44 30.72 -6.43
C ALA A 183 3.22 30.13 -7.84
N SER A 184 3.40 30.97 -8.85
CA SER A 184 3.57 30.51 -10.24
C SER A 184 5.04 30.11 -10.47
N PHE A 185 5.29 29.15 -11.35
CA PHE A 185 6.63 28.64 -11.67
C PHE A 185 6.75 28.29 -13.16
N SER A 186 7.95 28.36 -13.75
CA SER A 186 8.26 27.80 -15.08
C SER A 186 8.92 26.42 -14.95
N ALA A 187 9.00 25.67 -16.06
CA ALA A 187 9.54 24.31 -16.06
C ALA A 187 11.03 24.24 -15.68
N ASP A 188 11.81 25.25 -16.06
CA ASP A 188 13.25 25.37 -15.79
C ASP A 188 13.58 25.72 -14.33
N GLU A 189 12.60 26.23 -13.57
CA GLU A 189 12.75 26.44 -12.13
C GLU A 189 12.78 25.11 -11.34
N PHE A 190 12.33 24.00 -11.94
CA PHE A 190 12.11 22.73 -11.23
C PHE A 190 12.86 21.53 -11.80
N HIS A 191 13.15 21.50 -13.10
CA HIS A 191 13.69 20.31 -13.76
C HIS A 191 14.84 20.64 -14.73
N GLU A 192 15.88 19.81 -14.74
CA GLU A 192 17.08 19.98 -15.60
C GLU A 192 16.76 19.85 -17.10
N ASP A 193 15.70 19.11 -17.45
CA ASP A 193 15.11 19.04 -18.79
C ASP A 193 13.73 19.74 -18.82
N PRO A 194 13.69 21.07 -19.00
CA PRO A 194 12.44 21.85 -18.98
C PRO A 194 11.56 21.58 -20.20
N VAL A 195 12.14 21.17 -21.33
CA VAL A 195 11.40 20.94 -22.58
C VAL A 195 10.50 19.71 -22.44
N ASN A 196 11.02 18.61 -21.88
CA ASN A 196 10.20 17.43 -21.65
C ASN A 196 9.30 17.61 -20.43
N PHE A 197 9.79 18.26 -19.36
CA PHE A 197 8.98 18.53 -18.18
C PHE A 197 7.74 19.40 -18.48
N SER A 198 7.86 20.42 -19.34
CA SER A 198 6.72 21.25 -19.75
C SER A 198 5.57 20.46 -20.38
N LYS A 199 5.83 19.38 -21.11
CA LYS A 199 4.74 18.56 -21.71
C LYS A 199 4.00 17.75 -20.66
N ILE A 200 4.67 17.36 -19.56
CA ILE A 200 4.01 16.79 -18.39
C ILE A 200 3.11 17.84 -17.75
N LEU A 201 3.63 19.05 -17.50
CA LEU A 201 2.85 20.14 -16.94
C LEU A 201 1.66 20.52 -17.82
N ASP A 202 1.83 20.53 -19.15
CA ASP A 202 0.76 20.77 -20.11
C ASP A 202 -0.32 19.68 -20.09
N PHE A 203 0.06 18.42 -19.86
CA PHE A 203 -0.90 17.33 -19.63
C PHE A 203 -1.69 17.56 -18.33
N PHE A 204 -1.02 17.97 -17.26
CA PHE A 204 -1.69 18.34 -16.00
C PHE A 204 -2.56 19.60 -16.15
N CYS A 205 -2.21 20.54 -17.05
CA CYS A 205 -3.08 21.64 -17.45
C CYS A 205 -4.35 21.15 -18.13
N TYR A 206 -4.23 20.20 -19.06
CA TYR A 206 -5.38 19.58 -19.71
C TYR A 206 -6.31 18.89 -18.69
N LEU A 207 -5.74 18.21 -17.69
CA LEU A 207 -6.52 17.62 -16.59
C LEU A 207 -7.09 18.65 -15.59
N GLY A 208 -6.72 19.92 -15.75
CA GLY A 208 -7.15 21.03 -14.90
C GLY A 208 -6.46 21.09 -13.55
N TRP A 209 -5.30 20.45 -13.36
CA TRP A 209 -4.51 20.54 -12.12
C TRP A 209 -3.67 21.82 -12.09
N PHE A 210 -3.21 22.27 -13.25
CA PHE A 210 -2.55 23.55 -13.43
C PHE A 210 -3.34 24.44 -14.38
N SER A 211 -3.13 25.74 -14.25
CA SER A 211 -3.41 26.74 -15.27
C SER A 211 -2.08 27.26 -15.82
N LYS A 212 -2.01 27.49 -17.13
CA LYS A 212 -0.83 28.03 -17.79
C LYS A 212 -1.11 29.46 -18.25
N LYS A 213 -0.22 30.40 -17.91
CA LYS A 213 -0.23 31.78 -18.42
C LYS A 213 1.17 32.12 -18.90
N ASN A 214 1.32 32.36 -20.20
CA ASN A 214 2.62 32.36 -20.87
C ASN A 214 3.34 31.03 -20.59
N GLU A 215 4.60 31.04 -20.17
CA GLU A 215 5.35 29.82 -19.78
C GLU A 215 5.33 29.53 -18.27
N HIS A 216 4.41 30.16 -17.53
CA HIS A 216 4.27 29.91 -16.09
C HIS A 216 3.01 29.10 -15.77
N TYR A 217 3.18 28.13 -14.88
CA TYR A 217 2.17 27.24 -14.37
C TYR A 217 1.74 27.65 -12.96
N ARG A 218 0.46 27.47 -12.64
CA ARG A 218 -0.09 27.72 -11.31
C ARG A 218 -1.12 26.66 -10.96
N PHE A 219 -1.06 26.14 -9.73
CA PHE A 219 -2.05 25.18 -9.24
C PHE A 219 -3.47 25.75 -9.28
N THR A 220 -4.42 24.93 -9.72
CA THR A 220 -5.84 25.16 -9.52
C THR A 220 -6.30 24.56 -8.18
N ASP A 221 -7.53 24.79 -7.76
CA ASP A 221 -8.10 24.13 -6.58
C ASP A 221 -8.12 22.60 -6.71
N LYS A 222 -8.37 22.09 -7.93
CA LYS A 222 -8.27 20.66 -8.26
C LYS A 222 -6.83 20.17 -8.10
N GLY A 223 -5.86 20.89 -8.66
CA GLY A 223 -4.44 20.55 -8.52
C GLY A 223 -3.98 20.52 -7.06
N LEU A 224 -4.35 21.53 -6.28
CA LEU A 224 -4.06 21.58 -4.84
C LEU A 224 -4.69 20.41 -4.08
N PHE A 225 -5.88 19.96 -4.49
CA PHE A 225 -6.53 18.81 -3.87
C PHE A 225 -5.68 17.54 -4.00
N PHE A 226 -5.15 17.27 -5.20
CA PHE A 226 -4.33 16.09 -5.48
C PHE A 226 -2.90 16.23 -4.95
N ALA A 227 -2.27 17.40 -5.10
CA ALA A 227 -0.92 17.67 -4.58
C ALA A 227 -0.82 17.41 -3.07
N ARG A 228 -1.80 17.91 -2.30
CA ARG A 228 -1.89 17.68 -0.84
C ARG A 228 -2.17 16.22 -0.45
N ARG A 229 -2.47 15.35 -1.42
CA ARG A 229 -2.77 13.92 -1.24
C ARG A 229 -1.84 13.05 -2.08
N SER A 230 -0.72 13.60 -2.56
CA SER A 230 0.27 12.87 -3.35
C SER A 230 0.78 11.62 -2.63
N SER A 231 0.98 11.69 -1.32
CA SER A 231 1.36 10.53 -0.48
C SER A 231 0.36 9.37 -0.54
N ALA A 232 -0.93 9.62 -0.79
CA ALA A 232 -1.93 8.57 -0.95
C ALA A 232 -1.68 7.68 -2.19
N TYR A 233 -0.92 8.17 -3.18
CA TYR A 233 -0.45 7.37 -4.31
C TYR A 233 0.82 6.57 -4.00
N GLY A 234 1.61 7.01 -3.02
CA GLY A 234 2.98 6.51 -2.80
C GLY A 234 3.05 5.00 -2.57
N VAL A 235 2.15 4.46 -1.74
CA VAL A 235 2.14 3.01 -1.48
C VAL A 235 1.82 2.22 -2.75
N THR A 236 0.76 2.55 -3.48
CA THR A 236 0.39 1.81 -4.70
C THR A 236 1.45 1.95 -5.81
N VAL A 237 1.97 3.16 -6.03
CA VAL A 237 3.01 3.43 -7.04
C VAL A 237 4.30 2.68 -6.70
N SER A 238 4.64 2.55 -5.41
CA SER A 238 5.85 1.81 -5.00
C SER A 238 5.85 0.34 -5.44
N TYR A 239 4.69 -0.26 -5.71
CA TYR A 239 4.55 -1.64 -6.20
C TYR A 239 4.52 -1.77 -7.73
N ILE A 240 4.77 -0.70 -8.49
CA ILE A 240 4.94 -0.79 -9.95
C ILE A 240 5.97 -1.87 -10.36
N PRO A 241 7.12 -2.08 -9.66
CA PRO A 241 8.00 -3.20 -9.96
C PRO A 241 7.31 -4.56 -9.90
N THR A 242 6.40 -4.77 -8.93
CA THR A 242 5.54 -5.97 -8.87
C THR A 242 4.59 -6.04 -10.06
N PHE A 243 3.85 -4.96 -10.33
CA PHE A 243 2.84 -4.94 -11.38
C PHE A 243 3.41 -5.12 -12.79
N ARG A 244 4.64 -4.65 -13.05
CA ARG A 244 5.37 -4.87 -14.31
C ARG A 244 5.58 -6.34 -14.66
N ARG A 245 5.68 -7.20 -13.65
CA ARG A 245 5.99 -8.64 -13.76
C ARG A 245 4.81 -9.50 -13.30
N VAL A 246 3.60 -8.95 -13.32
CA VAL A 246 2.41 -9.68 -12.84
C VAL A 246 2.05 -10.87 -13.73
N ASP A 247 2.44 -10.83 -15.00
CA ASP A 247 2.40 -11.96 -15.92
C ASP A 247 3.31 -13.11 -15.49
N GLU A 248 4.55 -12.82 -15.07
CA GLU A 248 5.45 -13.81 -14.48
C GLU A 248 4.90 -14.36 -13.17
N LEU A 249 4.30 -13.52 -12.32
CA LEU A 249 3.66 -13.99 -11.10
C LEU A 249 2.49 -14.93 -11.42
N MET A 250 1.58 -14.57 -12.32
CA MET A 250 0.39 -15.39 -12.59
C MET A 250 0.67 -16.63 -13.44
N PHE A 251 1.63 -16.60 -14.35
CA PHE A 251 1.81 -17.61 -15.40
C PHE A 251 3.25 -18.13 -15.57
N GLY A 252 4.19 -17.66 -14.74
CA GLY A 252 5.60 -18.01 -14.84
C GLY A 252 6.20 -18.30 -13.46
N ASN A 253 7.34 -17.67 -13.17
CA ASN A 253 8.04 -17.89 -11.92
C ASN A 253 7.36 -17.16 -10.74
N ALA A 254 6.58 -17.90 -9.94
CA ALA A 254 5.97 -17.41 -8.70
C ALA A 254 6.96 -16.82 -7.66
N LEU A 255 8.25 -17.12 -7.79
CA LEU A 255 9.31 -16.70 -6.88
C LEU A 255 10.24 -15.64 -7.49
N ILE A 256 9.85 -15.00 -8.59
CA ILE A 256 10.70 -14.05 -9.33
C ILE A 256 11.34 -12.96 -8.47
N PHE A 257 10.64 -12.49 -7.43
CA PHE A 257 11.13 -11.45 -6.54
C PHE A 257 11.84 -11.97 -5.29
N LYS A 258 11.88 -13.29 -5.09
CA LYS A 258 12.47 -13.90 -3.91
C LYS A 258 13.98 -14.00 -4.08
N SER A 259 14.73 -13.33 -3.22
CA SER A 259 16.18 -13.52 -3.11
C SER A 259 16.51 -14.72 -2.22
N SER A 260 17.55 -15.47 -2.58
CA SER A 260 18.17 -16.46 -1.70
C SER A 260 19.12 -15.83 -0.67
N ILE A 261 19.45 -14.54 -0.82
CA ILE A 261 20.33 -13.78 0.06
C ILE A 261 19.48 -13.02 1.08
N PRO A 262 19.58 -13.31 2.39
CA PRO A 262 18.75 -12.67 3.43
C PRO A 262 18.89 -11.14 3.53
N THR A 263 19.99 -10.58 3.04
CA THR A 263 20.30 -9.14 3.08
C THR A 263 20.09 -8.43 1.74
N ALA A 264 19.55 -9.12 0.73
CA ALA A 264 19.30 -8.49 -0.56
C ALA A 264 18.23 -7.41 -0.43
N HIS A 265 18.40 -6.33 -1.18
CA HIS A 265 17.37 -5.32 -1.32
C HIS A 265 16.12 -5.92 -1.97
N GLU A 266 14.96 -5.44 -1.53
CA GLU A 266 13.68 -5.83 -2.09
C GLU A 266 13.53 -5.25 -3.49
N ILE A 267 13.23 -6.12 -4.46
CA ILE A 267 13.10 -5.73 -5.88
C ILE A 267 11.63 -5.66 -6.36
N HIS A 268 10.69 -6.11 -5.52
CA HIS A 268 9.26 -6.09 -5.82
C HIS A 268 8.60 -4.74 -5.51
N VAL A 269 9.28 -3.89 -4.76
CA VAL A 269 8.75 -2.62 -4.26
C VAL A 269 9.87 -1.59 -4.13
N ASP A 270 9.60 -0.35 -4.51
CA ASP A 270 10.45 0.79 -4.15
C ASP A 270 10.24 1.11 -2.66
N ARG A 271 11.17 0.65 -1.82
CA ARG A 271 11.01 0.76 -0.36
C ARG A 271 11.06 2.21 0.12
N GLU A 272 11.84 3.08 -0.51
CA GLU A 272 11.92 4.49 -0.11
C GLU A 272 10.60 5.20 -0.39
N MET A 273 10.06 5.03 -1.60
CA MET A 273 8.75 5.55 -1.99
C MET A 273 7.62 4.98 -1.12
N ASN A 274 7.67 3.69 -0.79
CA ASN A 274 6.69 3.02 0.04
C ASN A 274 6.62 3.65 1.45
N VAL A 275 7.78 3.88 2.08
CA VAL A 275 7.90 4.53 3.39
C VAL A 275 7.43 5.98 3.35
N TRP A 276 7.75 6.72 2.28
CA TRP A 276 7.26 8.08 2.09
C TRP A 276 5.72 8.13 1.97
N GLY A 277 5.14 7.22 1.18
CA GLY A 277 3.69 7.10 0.99
C GLY A 277 2.95 6.75 2.28
N SER A 278 3.45 5.77 3.04
CA SER A 278 2.82 5.34 4.30
C SER A 278 2.90 6.41 5.40
N GLY A 279 4.02 7.15 5.49
CA GLY A 279 4.20 8.22 6.49
C GLY A 279 3.14 9.32 6.43
N GLY A 280 2.62 9.63 5.23
CA GLY A 280 1.54 10.61 5.05
C GLY A 280 0.20 10.18 5.67
N ALA A 281 -0.06 8.88 5.80
CA ALA A 281 -1.31 8.35 6.35
C ALA A 281 -1.33 8.34 7.90
N HIS A 282 -0.16 8.26 8.55
CA HIS A 282 -0.05 7.99 9.99
C HIS A 282 -0.60 9.12 10.89
N SER A 283 -0.44 10.38 10.48
CA SER A 283 -0.80 11.56 11.30
C SER A 283 -2.27 11.64 11.70
N ALA A 284 -3.18 11.08 10.89
CA ALA A 284 -4.61 11.11 11.18
C ALA A 284 -5.01 10.18 12.33
N TYR A 285 -4.27 9.09 12.56
CA TYR A 285 -4.58 8.08 13.58
C TYR A 285 -4.09 8.49 14.98
N PHE A 286 -3.04 9.32 15.05
CA PHE A 286 -2.38 9.68 16.30
C PHE A 286 -3.29 10.39 17.30
N LYS A 287 -4.25 11.20 16.84
CA LYS A 287 -5.16 11.92 17.75
C LYS A 287 -5.94 10.97 18.68
N LYS A 288 -6.35 9.79 18.21
CA LYS A 288 -7.08 8.82 19.03
C LYS A 288 -6.17 8.02 19.95
N ILE A 289 -4.94 7.77 19.51
CA ILE A 289 -3.91 7.17 20.35
C ILE A 289 -3.58 8.08 21.53
N ASP A 290 -3.44 9.40 21.30
CA ASP A 290 -3.14 10.36 22.36
C ASP A 290 -4.12 10.26 23.52
N GLU A 291 -5.43 10.15 23.24
CA GLU A 291 -6.47 10.02 24.25
C GLU A 291 -6.24 8.79 25.16
N ILE A 292 -5.84 7.66 24.57
CA ILE A 292 -5.57 6.41 25.30
C ILE A 292 -4.29 6.55 26.14
N ILE A 293 -3.22 7.08 25.55
CA ILE A 293 -1.92 7.27 26.21
C ILE A 293 -2.06 8.21 27.41
N ILE A 294 -2.74 9.34 27.22
CA ILE A 294 -2.98 10.31 28.29
C ILE A 294 -3.79 9.67 29.42
N SER A 295 -4.83 8.89 29.09
CA SER A 295 -5.62 8.21 30.11
C SER A 295 -4.78 7.19 30.91
N LEU A 296 -3.93 6.41 30.24
CA LEU A 296 -3.14 5.35 30.87
C LEU A 296 -2.05 5.92 31.79
N PHE A 297 -1.31 6.93 31.33
CA PHE A 297 -0.22 7.54 32.09
C PHE A 297 -0.67 8.67 33.06
N ASN A 298 -1.99 8.85 33.22
CA ASN A 298 -2.62 9.66 34.29
C ASN A 298 -3.19 8.82 35.45
N LYS A 299 -3.03 7.50 35.41
CA LYS A 299 -3.38 6.60 36.52
C LYS A 299 -2.37 6.71 37.67
N PRO A 300 -2.67 6.20 38.88
CA PRO A 300 -1.67 6.01 39.93
C PRO A 300 -0.43 5.25 39.41
N ILE A 301 0.76 5.60 39.90
CA ILE A 301 2.04 5.18 39.29
C ILE A 301 2.20 3.66 39.20
N GLU A 302 1.70 2.94 40.19
CA GLU A 302 1.68 1.48 40.31
C GLU A 302 0.75 0.79 39.29
N GLU A 303 -0.22 1.52 38.74
CA GLU A 303 -1.12 1.06 37.68
C GLU A 303 -0.63 1.41 36.27
N GLN A 304 0.48 2.14 36.16
CA GLN A 304 1.03 2.54 34.85
C GLN A 304 1.98 1.47 34.30
N PRO A 305 2.12 1.40 32.96
CA PRO A 305 3.23 0.69 32.35
C PRO A 305 4.58 1.23 32.84
N LYS A 306 5.58 0.35 32.95
CA LYS A 306 6.97 0.76 33.20
C LYS A 306 7.57 1.51 32.00
N GLY A 307 6.98 1.34 30.83
CA GLY A 307 7.46 1.92 29.59
C GLY A 307 6.65 1.47 28.38
N ILE A 308 7.21 1.70 27.20
CA ILE A 308 6.57 1.41 25.91
C ILE A 308 7.52 0.59 25.06
N LEU A 309 6.97 -0.44 24.43
CA LEU A 309 7.63 -1.18 23.37
C LEU A 309 6.90 -1.00 22.05
N ASP A 310 7.59 -0.46 21.04
CA ASP A 310 7.11 -0.29 19.68
C ASP A 310 7.68 -1.39 18.78
N MET A 311 6.86 -2.38 18.41
CA MET A 311 7.22 -3.49 17.54
C MET A 311 7.01 -3.11 16.07
N GLY A 312 8.06 -3.26 15.26
CA GLY A 312 8.16 -2.71 13.90
C GLY A 312 8.34 -1.19 13.92
N CYS A 313 9.27 -0.70 14.75
CA CYS A 313 9.41 0.73 15.02
C CYS A 313 9.83 1.55 13.79
N GLY A 314 10.31 0.93 12.70
CA GLY A 314 10.60 1.63 11.45
C GLY A 314 11.59 2.78 11.66
N ASN A 315 11.16 4.02 11.42
CA ASN A 315 12.00 5.21 11.64
C ASN A 315 11.94 5.79 13.08
N GLY A 316 11.17 5.17 13.98
CA GLY A 316 11.00 5.59 15.37
C GLY A 316 10.01 6.73 15.61
N ALA A 317 9.36 7.27 14.56
CA ALA A 317 8.50 8.44 14.69
C ALA A 317 7.32 8.21 15.63
N PHE A 318 6.76 6.99 15.65
CA PHE A 318 5.64 6.68 16.54
C PHE A 318 6.08 6.64 18.01
N LEU A 319 7.17 5.93 18.32
CA LEU A 319 7.74 5.92 19.67
C LEU A 319 8.12 7.34 20.18
N ILE A 320 8.69 8.18 19.31
CA ILE A 320 8.99 9.59 19.61
C ILE A 320 7.70 10.35 19.97
N HIS A 321 6.68 10.25 19.12
CA HIS A 321 5.38 10.89 19.37
C HIS A 321 4.75 10.45 20.69
N LEU A 322 4.75 9.15 20.97
CA LEU A 322 4.22 8.60 22.22
C LEU A 322 4.95 9.16 23.45
N PHE A 323 6.27 9.24 23.40
CA PHE A 323 7.06 9.83 24.48
C PHE A 323 6.72 11.31 24.68
N GLU A 324 6.67 12.12 23.62
CA GLU A 324 6.33 13.54 23.69
C GLU A 324 4.94 13.79 24.27
N VAL A 325 3.96 12.93 23.94
CA VAL A 325 2.62 12.99 24.53
C VAL A 325 2.67 12.71 26.03
N ILE A 326 3.42 11.70 26.47
CA ILE A 326 3.54 11.36 27.90
C ILE A 326 4.24 12.47 28.66
N GLU A 327 5.41 12.90 28.17
CA GLU A 327 6.23 13.95 28.76
C GLU A 327 5.43 15.24 28.97
N ARG A 328 4.68 15.69 27.95
CA ARG A 328 4.06 17.02 27.96
C ARG A 328 2.63 17.06 28.49
N ARG A 329 1.92 15.93 28.51
CA ARG A 329 0.45 15.92 28.68
C ARG A 329 -0.04 14.95 29.75
N THR A 330 0.85 14.39 30.58
CA THR A 330 0.47 13.42 31.63
C THR A 330 1.15 13.69 32.96
N ILE A 331 0.59 13.16 34.06
CA ILE A 331 1.20 13.25 35.38
C ILE A 331 2.52 12.47 35.43
N ARG A 332 2.65 11.37 34.66
CA ARG A 332 3.91 10.62 34.55
C ARG A 332 5.02 11.50 33.99
N GLY A 333 4.71 12.34 33.00
CA GLY A 333 5.63 13.31 32.42
C GLY A 333 6.25 14.26 33.45
N ALA A 334 5.50 14.64 34.49
CA ALA A 334 5.97 15.53 35.54
C ALA A 334 6.92 14.86 36.57
N ILE A 335 7.04 13.53 36.55
CA ILE A 335 7.81 12.74 37.53
C ILE A 335 8.76 11.72 36.87
N LEU A 336 9.17 11.96 35.62
CA LEU A 336 10.08 11.05 34.88
C LEU A 336 11.45 10.87 35.55
N ASP A 337 11.90 11.85 36.35
CA ASP A 337 13.15 11.76 37.10
C ASP A 337 13.09 10.71 38.23
N GLU A 338 11.92 10.53 38.86
CA GLU A 338 11.69 9.52 39.91
C GLU A 338 11.25 8.18 39.30
N TYR A 339 10.40 8.23 38.27
CA TYR A 339 9.86 7.07 37.58
C TYR A 339 10.12 7.17 36.07
N PRO A 340 11.34 6.86 35.59
CA PRO A 340 11.65 6.94 34.17
C PRO A 340 10.83 5.95 33.34
N LEU A 341 10.65 6.23 32.04
CA LEU A 341 10.04 5.30 31.11
C LEU A 341 11.10 4.40 30.48
N PHE A 342 10.83 3.10 30.43
CA PHE A 342 11.62 2.18 29.63
C PHE A 342 11.10 2.13 28.17
N LEU A 343 11.74 2.87 27.28
CA LEU A 343 11.38 2.94 25.87
C LEU A 343 12.18 1.93 25.04
N VAL A 344 11.49 1.17 24.19
CA VAL A 344 12.12 0.19 23.30
C VAL A 344 11.51 0.29 21.89
N GLY A 345 12.36 0.54 20.89
CA GLY A 345 12.03 0.29 19.49
C GLY A 345 12.55 -1.08 19.07
N VAL A 346 11.69 -1.90 18.47
CA VAL A 346 12.01 -3.24 18.00
C VAL A 346 11.73 -3.36 16.50
N ASP A 347 12.67 -3.90 15.74
CA ASP A 347 12.49 -4.16 14.31
C ASP A 347 13.37 -5.31 13.85
N TYR A 348 12.85 -6.16 12.96
CA TYR A 348 13.60 -7.26 12.35
C TYR A 348 14.57 -6.74 11.26
N ASN A 349 14.32 -5.55 10.72
CA ASN A 349 15.16 -4.91 9.72
C ASN A 349 16.23 -4.02 10.37
N ARG A 350 17.50 -4.41 10.22
CA ARG A 350 18.64 -3.67 10.78
C ARG A 350 18.80 -2.25 10.23
N ALA A 351 18.38 -1.97 9.01
CA ALA A 351 18.41 -0.62 8.44
C ALA A 351 17.41 0.30 9.16
N ALA A 352 16.20 -0.21 9.45
CA ALA A 352 15.20 0.50 10.25
C ALA A 352 15.78 0.85 11.63
N LEU A 353 16.35 -0.13 12.35
CA LEU A 353 16.99 0.10 13.66
C LEU A 353 18.06 1.21 13.62
N LYS A 354 18.87 1.29 12.56
CA LYS A 354 19.88 2.35 12.39
C LYS A 354 19.22 3.73 12.27
N VAL A 355 18.15 3.83 11.48
CA VAL A 355 17.37 5.07 11.31
C VAL A 355 16.67 5.44 12.61
N THR A 356 16.01 4.49 13.29
CA THR A 356 15.36 4.71 14.59
C THR A 356 16.34 5.31 15.59
N ARG A 357 17.53 4.72 15.76
CA ARG A 357 18.57 5.25 16.66
C ARG A 357 18.94 6.69 16.32
N GLY A 358 19.17 6.98 15.05
CA GLY A 358 19.51 8.33 14.59
C GLY A 358 18.42 9.35 14.91
N ASN A 359 17.15 8.98 14.74
CA ASN A 359 16.02 9.88 15.00
C ASN A 359 15.75 10.07 16.50
N LEU A 360 15.87 9.01 17.31
CA LEU A 360 15.74 9.09 18.77
C LEU A 360 16.83 9.99 19.38
N VAL A 361 18.08 9.87 18.92
CA VAL A 361 19.18 10.76 19.34
C VAL A 361 18.92 12.21 18.94
N LYS A 362 18.42 12.46 17.73
CA LYS A 362 18.05 13.81 17.28
C LYS A 362 16.89 14.41 18.08
N ALA A 363 16.00 13.58 18.59
CA ALA A 363 14.88 13.97 19.43
C ALA A 363 15.25 14.08 20.92
N ASP A 364 16.50 13.81 21.29
CA ASP A 364 16.99 13.76 22.68
C ASP A 364 16.22 12.76 23.57
N ILE A 365 15.81 11.62 22.98
CA ILE A 365 15.05 10.57 23.65
C ILE A 365 15.94 9.35 23.91
N TRP A 366 16.08 8.98 25.19
CA TRP A 366 16.79 7.77 25.59
C TRP A 366 15.89 6.53 25.44
N ALA A 367 16.15 5.70 24.43
CA ALA A 367 15.44 4.45 24.21
C ALA A 367 16.39 3.32 23.80
N LYS A 368 16.00 2.07 24.08
CA LYS A 368 16.67 0.88 23.56
C LYS A 368 16.19 0.62 22.14
N VAL A 369 17.08 0.19 21.27
CA VAL A 369 16.75 -0.19 19.90
C VAL A 369 17.35 -1.54 19.61
N ILE A 370 16.50 -2.57 19.59
CA ILE A 370 16.88 -3.98 19.54
C ILE A 370 16.27 -4.69 18.33
N TRP A 371 16.90 -5.79 17.93
CA TRP A 371 16.33 -6.65 16.89
C TRP A 371 15.22 -7.51 17.50
N GLY A 372 14.15 -7.75 16.74
CA GLY A 372 13.10 -8.68 17.13
C GLY A 372 12.11 -8.92 15.99
N ASP A 373 11.46 -10.08 16.01
CA ASP A 373 10.46 -10.48 15.02
C ASP A 373 9.07 -10.51 15.67
N ILE A 374 8.08 -9.89 15.02
CA ILE A 374 6.69 -9.91 15.48
C ILE A 374 6.15 -11.34 15.60
N GLY A 375 6.65 -12.30 14.81
CA GLY A 375 6.27 -13.70 14.88
C GLY A 375 6.78 -14.45 16.11
N ASN A 376 7.75 -13.90 16.85
CA ASN A 376 8.40 -14.58 17.98
C ASN A 376 8.49 -13.71 19.25
N PRO A 377 7.36 -13.43 19.92
CA PRO A 377 7.35 -12.65 21.15
C PRO A 377 8.05 -13.33 22.33
N HIS A 378 8.23 -14.66 22.28
CA HIS A 378 8.96 -15.40 23.31
C HIS A 378 10.46 -15.05 23.31
N GLN A 379 11.08 -14.98 22.13
CA GLN A 379 12.47 -14.53 22.02
C GLN A 379 12.61 -13.08 22.51
N LEU A 380 11.66 -12.23 22.13
CA LEU A 380 11.66 -10.82 22.55
C LEU A 380 11.60 -10.68 24.07
N GLU A 381 10.73 -11.44 24.75
CA GLU A 381 10.68 -11.50 26.21
C GLU A 381 12.05 -11.86 26.81
N GLN A 382 12.67 -12.94 26.31
CA GLN A 382 13.96 -13.40 26.82
C GLN A 382 15.04 -12.33 26.62
N ASP A 383 15.08 -11.68 25.46
CA ASP A 383 16.08 -10.66 25.15
C ASP A 383 15.94 -9.44 26.05
N ILE A 384 14.71 -8.99 26.32
CA ILE A 384 14.45 -7.84 27.19
C ILE A 384 14.76 -8.20 28.64
N GLN A 385 14.28 -9.34 29.12
CA GLN A 385 14.49 -9.76 30.51
C GLN A 385 15.98 -9.97 30.80
N ASN A 386 16.71 -10.65 29.92
CA ASN A 386 18.15 -10.91 30.10
C ASN A 386 19.00 -9.63 30.03
N SER A 387 18.61 -8.67 29.20
CA SER A 387 19.41 -7.45 28.97
C SER A 387 19.08 -6.31 29.92
N TYR A 388 17.85 -6.26 30.42
CA TYR A 388 17.31 -5.08 31.11
C TYR A 388 16.52 -5.39 32.38
N ASP A 389 16.30 -6.67 32.72
CA ASP A 389 15.52 -7.10 33.90
C ASP A 389 14.09 -6.53 33.94
N ILE A 390 13.43 -6.52 32.77
CA ILE A 390 12.05 -6.06 32.60
C ILE A 390 11.27 -7.13 31.84
N ASN A 391 10.12 -7.53 32.39
CA ASN A 391 9.19 -8.40 31.70
C ASN A 391 8.44 -7.61 30.61
N LEU A 392 8.24 -8.20 29.43
CA LEU A 392 7.49 -7.58 28.32
C LEU A 392 6.06 -7.23 28.72
N CYS A 393 5.44 -8.01 29.62
CA CYS A 393 4.11 -7.72 30.14
C CYS A 393 4.05 -6.48 31.05
N ASP A 394 5.18 -5.98 31.54
CA ASP A 394 5.23 -4.71 32.29
C ASP A 394 5.25 -3.47 31.38
N LEU A 395 5.37 -3.66 30.06
CA LEU A 395 5.38 -2.60 29.07
C LEU A 395 4.02 -2.48 28.36
N LEU A 396 3.67 -1.27 27.95
CA LEU A 396 2.62 -1.09 26.95
C LEU A 396 3.21 -1.50 25.60
N ASN A 397 2.70 -2.60 25.06
CA ASN A 397 3.07 -3.06 23.74
C ASN A 397 2.26 -2.30 22.70
N VAL A 398 2.95 -1.69 21.74
CA VAL A 398 2.34 -0.94 20.64
C VAL A 398 2.89 -1.40 19.31
N ARG A 399 2.07 -1.34 18.26
CA ARG A 399 2.51 -1.52 16.87
C ARG A 399 1.49 -0.96 15.90
N THR A 400 1.97 -0.49 14.76
CA THR A 400 1.14 0.09 13.70
C THR A 400 1.44 -0.57 12.37
N PHE A 401 0.40 -1.11 11.73
CA PHE A 401 0.43 -1.63 10.36
C PHE A 401 1.47 -2.75 10.14
N LEU A 402 1.51 -3.73 11.05
CA LEU A 402 2.56 -4.75 11.06
C LEU A 402 2.06 -6.19 11.06
N ASP A 403 0.96 -6.50 11.75
CA ASP A 403 0.47 -7.87 11.88
C ASP A 403 0.09 -8.45 10.50
N HIS A 404 -0.43 -7.63 9.58
CA HIS A 404 -0.71 -8.04 8.20
C HIS A 404 0.55 -8.33 7.35
N ASN A 405 1.70 -7.77 7.72
CA ASN A 405 2.96 -7.86 6.98
C ASN A 405 3.96 -8.85 7.64
N ARG A 406 3.50 -9.64 8.62
CA ARG A 406 4.34 -10.67 9.24
C ARG A 406 4.71 -11.76 8.22
N PRO A 407 5.87 -12.42 8.38
CA PRO A 407 6.17 -13.63 7.62
C PRO A 407 5.05 -14.67 7.76
N TRP A 408 4.57 -15.17 6.63
CA TRP A 408 3.57 -16.24 6.63
C TRP A 408 4.17 -17.56 7.12
N GLU A 409 3.49 -18.19 8.07
CA GLU A 409 3.75 -19.56 8.53
C GLU A 409 2.47 -20.37 8.43
N SER A 410 2.59 -21.69 8.19
CA SER A 410 1.41 -22.55 8.20
C SER A 410 0.87 -22.68 9.63
N PRO A 411 -0.44 -22.54 9.85
CA PRO A 411 -1.04 -22.77 11.16
C PRO A 411 -0.83 -24.21 11.62
N LYS A 412 -0.63 -24.39 12.93
CA LYS A 412 -0.38 -25.71 13.53
C LYS A 412 -1.67 -26.48 13.79
N ASN A 413 -2.75 -25.78 14.15
CA ASN A 413 -4.00 -26.39 14.62
C ASN A 413 -5.20 -25.87 13.82
N VAL A 414 -5.30 -26.23 12.54
CA VAL A 414 -6.46 -25.86 11.71
C VAL A 414 -7.72 -26.57 12.20
N ASP A 415 -8.68 -25.80 12.69
CA ASP A 415 -10.03 -26.31 12.95
C ASP A 415 -10.74 -26.52 11.60
N LEU A 416 -10.88 -27.78 11.20
CA LEU A 416 -11.53 -28.15 9.94
C LEU A 416 -13.03 -27.86 9.94
N ASN A 417 -13.65 -27.67 11.12
CA ASN A 417 -15.06 -27.35 11.26
C ASN A 417 -15.32 -25.83 11.30
N ALA A 418 -14.27 -25.01 11.43
CA ALA A 418 -14.41 -23.57 11.42
C ALA A 418 -14.78 -23.09 10.01
N VAL A 419 -15.85 -22.31 9.92
CA VAL A 419 -16.29 -21.65 8.69
C VAL A 419 -15.72 -20.23 8.70
N SER A 420 -14.91 -19.91 7.69
CA SER A 420 -14.41 -18.55 7.48
C SER A 420 -15.50 -17.66 6.91
N PHE A 421 -15.52 -16.39 7.30
CA PHE A 421 -16.38 -15.36 6.71
C PHE A 421 -15.60 -14.38 5.84
N SER A 422 -14.29 -14.57 5.74
CA SER A 422 -13.44 -13.73 4.91
C SER A 422 -13.86 -13.84 3.44
N THR A 423 -13.87 -12.70 2.77
CA THR A 423 -14.02 -12.63 1.31
C THR A 423 -12.69 -12.29 0.61
N GLY A 424 -11.59 -12.37 1.37
CA GLY A 424 -10.25 -12.09 0.89
C GLY A 424 -9.75 -13.13 -0.12
N ALA A 425 -8.69 -12.77 -0.82
CA ALA A 425 -7.92 -13.66 -1.67
C ALA A 425 -6.46 -13.62 -1.21
N PHE A 426 -5.97 -14.75 -0.70
CA PHE A 426 -4.63 -14.84 -0.10
C PHE A 426 -3.74 -15.80 -0.89
N ALA A 427 -2.47 -15.44 -1.00
CA ALA A 427 -1.49 -16.22 -1.72
C ALA A 427 -0.15 -16.20 -0.99
N SER A 428 0.58 -17.31 -1.06
CA SER A 428 1.97 -17.39 -0.65
C SER A 428 2.74 -18.16 -1.71
N ARG A 429 3.74 -17.51 -2.32
CA ARG A 429 4.64 -18.14 -3.30
C ARG A 429 3.90 -18.83 -4.45
N GLY A 430 2.85 -18.18 -4.97
CA GLY A 430 2.01 -18.71 -6.05
C GLY A 430 0.93 -19.70 -5.62
N ILE A 431 0.94 -20.17 -4.38
CA ILE A 431 -0.05 -21.10 -3.84
C ILE A 431 -1.19 -20.31 -3.21
N ARG A 432 -2.44 -20.71 -3.48
CA ARG A 432 -3.62 -20.15 -2.82
C ARG A 432 -3.69 -20.64 -1.38
N LEU A 433 -3.90 -19.71 -0.46
CA LEU A 433 -4.17 -20.03 0.94
C LEU A 433 -5.68 -20.10 1.18
N ALA A 434 -6.14 -21.08 1.94
CA ALA A 434 -7.54 -21.14 2.35
C ALA A 434 -7.82 -20.06 3.41
N ASN A 435 -8.97 -19.40 3.34
CA ASN A 435 -9.27 -18.30 4.24
C ASN A 435 -9.27 -18.72 5.72
N ARG A 436 -9.86 -19.89 6.03
CA ARG A 436 -9.81 -20.47 7.38
C ARG A 436 -8.40 -20.71 7.91
N GLU A 437 -7.44 -21.01 7.04
CA GLU A 437 -6.04 -21.19 7.44
C GLU A 437 -5.38 -19.85 7.77
N VAL A 438 -5.73 -18.80 7.01
CA VAL A 438 -5.27 -17.43 7.26
C VAL A 438 -5.82 -16.90 8.58
N GLU A 439 -7.12 -17.12 8.85
CA GLU A 439 -7.77 -16.76 10.11
C GLU A 439 -7.16 -17.55 11.29
N GLN A 440 -6.95 -18.85 11.13
CA GLN A 440 -6.31 -19.67 12.16
C GLN A 440 -4.87 -19.22 12.42
N ASN A 441 -4.11 -18.90 11.37
CA ASN A 441 -2.74 -18.38 11.53
C ASN A 441 -2.73 -17.03 12.28
N LEU A 442 -3.70 -16.15 12.03
CA LEU A 442 -3.84 -14.89 12.77
C LEU A 442 -4.21 -15.13 14.25
N LYS A 443 -5.10 -16.10 14.52
CA LYS A 443 -5.45 -16.50 15.88
C LYS A 443 -4.23 -17.02 16.65
N GLU A 444 -3.48 -17.96 16.08
CA GLU A 444 -2.26 -18.51 16.70
C GLU A 444 -1.21 -17.42 16.97
N HIS A 445 -1.08 -16.47 16.05
CA HIS A 445 -0.22 -15.30 16.25
C HIS A 445 -0.61 -14.49 17.49
N PHE A 446 -1.90 -14.16 17.67
CA PHE A 446 -2.34 -13.45 18.88
C PHE A 446 -2.27 -14.30 20.14
N GLU A 447 -2.47 -15.62 20.06
CA GLU A 447 -2.27 -16.54 21.18
C GLU A 447 -0.82 -16.55 21.65
N ASN A 448 0.15 -16.48 20.73
CA ASN A 448 1.58 -16.36 21.06
C ASN A 448 1.90 -15.04 21.76
N TRP A 449 1.22 -13.95 21.41
CA TRP A 449 1.41 -12.63 22.05
C TRP A 449 0.69 -12.50 23.40
N LYS A 450 -0.43 -13.22 23.60
CA LYS A 450 -1.32 -13.10 24.77
C LYS A 450 -0.59 -13.11 26.12
N PRO A 451 0.39 -14.00 26.40
CA PRO A 451 1.10 -14.01 27.68
C PRO A 451 1.84 -12.69 27.96
N TYR A 452 2.23 -11.95 26.93
CA TYR A 452 3.07 -10.76 27.02
C TYR A 452 2.30 -9.45 26.99
N ILE A 453 0.99 -9.48 26.68
CA ILE A 453 0.15 -8.28 26.55
C ILE A 453 -1.02 -8.25 27.53
N HIS A 454 -1.14 -9.24 28.41
CA HIS A 454 -2.33 -9.39 29.27
C HIS A 454 -2.51 -8.29 30.33
N LYS A 455 -1.42 -7.64 30.78
CA LYS A 455 -1.45 -6.67 31.89
C LYS A 455 -1.90 -5.27 31.45
N PHE A 456 -1.29 -4.72 30.40
CA PHE A 456 -1.59 -3.38 29.87
C PHE A 456 -2.27 -3.39 28.50
N GLY A 457 -2.51 -4.57 27.94
CA GLY A 457 -3.08 -4.74 26.61
C GLY A 457 -2.06 -4.57 25.49
N LEU A 458 -2.59 -4.50 24.28
CA LEU A 458 -1.87 -4.21 23.05
C LEU A 458 -2.56 -3.00 22.38
N MET A 459 -1.79 -1.95 22.11
CA MET A 459 -2.25 -0.85 21.27
C MET A 459 -1.90 -1.16 19.81
N LEU A 460 -2.93 -1.43 19.02
CA LEU A 460 -2.78 -1.86 17.63
C LEU A 460 -3.51 -0.90 16.70
N ILE A 461 -2.81 -0.46 15.64
CA ILE A 461 -3.46 0.09 14.44
C ILE A 461 -3.20 -0.88 13.31
N GLU A 462 -4.24 -1.28 12.60
CA GLU A 462 -4.12 -2.23 11.50
C GLU A 462 -4.98 -1.87 10.29
N LEU A 463 -4.55 -2.32 9.11
CA LEU A 463 -5.30 -2.27 7.86
C LEU A 463 -6.06 -3.58 7.64
N HIS A 464 -7.25 -3.48 7.04
CA HIS A 464 -8.09 -4.63 6.72
C HIS A 464 -8.55 -4.56 5.27
N THR A 465 -8.72 -5.72 4.63
CA THR A 465 -9.20 -5.90 3.26
C THR A 465 -10.68 -6.21 3.19
#